data_AF-A0ABD2GAV0-F1
#
_entry.id   AF-A0ABD2GAV0-F1
#
_cell.length_a   1.000
_cell.length_b   1.000
_cell.length_c   1.000
_cell.angle_alpha   90.00
_cell.angle_beta   90.00
_cell.angle_gamma   90.00
#
_symmetry.space_group_name_H-M   'P 1'
#
loop_
_entity.id
_entity.type
_entity.pdbx_description
1 polymer ?
#
loop_
_entity_poly.entity_id
_entity_poly.type
_entity_poly.pdbx_seq_one_letter_code
_entity_poly.pdbx_strand_id
1 'polypeptide(L)'
;MIAVARCFSQPNFKVDGILKAVLRDEIIAWHKKTQEDTSMPLSPAGQPENMDSQQLVSLVQKAVTAIMTRLHNLAQFEGGESKVNTLVAAANSLDNLCRMDPAWHPWL
;
A
#
# COMPACT_ATOMS: atom_id res chain seq x y z
N MET A 1 -18.06 1.31 -0.97
CA MET A 1 -16.68 1.83 -1.16
C MET A 1 -16.54 3.29 -0.76
N ILE A 2 -17.27 4.23 -1.37
CA ILE A 2 -17.14 5.69 -1.09
C ILE A 2 -17.42 6.02 0.39
N ALA A 3 -18.51 5.51 0.97
CA ALA A 3 -18.88 5.77 2.36
C ALA A 3 -17.78 5.33 3.35
N VAL A 4 -17.19 4.15 3.13
CA VAL A 4 -16.08 3.63 3.95
C VAL A 4 -14.84 4.50 3.82
N ALA A 5 -14.47 4.90 2.59
CA ALA A 5 -13.34 5.81 2.37
C ALA A 5 -13.55 7.16 3.09
N ARG A 6 -14.76 7.70 3.04
CA ARG A 6 -15.14 8.92 3.78
C ARG A 6 -15.05 8.74 5.28
N CYS A 7 -15.50 7.61 5.83
CA CYS A 7 -15.35 7.31 7.25
C CYS A 7 -13.87 7.28 7.67
N PHE A 8 -12.96 6.77 6.85
CA PHE A 8 -11.53 6.82 7.21
C PHE A 8 -10.91 8.21 7.05
N SER A 9 -11.45 9.06 6.17
CA SER A 9 -10.99 10.43 5.99
C SER A 9 -11.60 11.43 6.99
N GLN A 10 -12.82 11.17 7.49
CA GLN A 10 -13.58 12.10 8.32
C GLN A 10 -14.42 11.37 9.39
N PRO A 11 -14.37 11.82 10.66
CA PRO A 11 -13.41 12.75 11.27
C PRO A 11 -11.96 12.21 11.26
N ASN A 12 -10.96 13.02 11.65
CA ASN A 12 -9.56 12.60 11.63
C ASN A 12 -9.28 11.47 12.64
N PHE A 13 -9.45 10.22 12.22
CA PHE A 13 -9.27 9.01 13.04
C PHE A 13 -7.81 8.63 13.28
N LYS A 14 -6.86 9.53 13.04
CA LYS A 14 -5.42 9.26 13.15
C LYS A 14 -4.98 8.02 12.36
N VAL A 15 -5.65 7.76 11.23
CA VAL A 15 -5.35 6.62 10.33
C VAL A 15 -3.89 6.66 9.90
N ASP A 16 -3.33 7.85 9.68
CA ASP A 16 -1.90 8.08 9.44
C ASP A 16 -1.00 7.45 10.52
N GLY A 17 -1.34 7.58 11.80
CA GLY A 17 -0.56 7.01 12.90
C GLY A 17 -0.62 5.48 12.94
N ILE A 18 -1.80 4.91 12.68
CA ILE A 18 -1.97 3.45 12.59
C ILE A 18 -1.18 2.90 11.40
N LEU A 19 -1.28 3.56 10.24
CA LEU A 19 -0.53 3.18 9.03
C LEU A 19 0.99 3.27 9.26
N LYS A 20 1.48 4.30 9.94
CA LYS A 20 2.91 4.44 10.28
C LYS A 20 3.43 3.25 11.08
N ALA A 21 2.67 2.79 12.07
CA ALA A 21 3.05 1.63 12.88
C ALA A 21 3.09 0.35 12.02
N VAL A 22 2.00 0.04 11.33
CA VAL A 22 1.90 -1.18 10.50
C VAL A 22 2.94 -1.19 9.39
N LEU A 23 3.11 -0.09 8.65
CA LEU A 23 4.05 -0.02 7.53
C LEU A 23 5.51 -0.06 7.97
N ARG A 24 5.83 0.46 9.16
CA ARG A 24 7.18 0.33 9.72
C ARG A 24 7.55 -1.14 9.91
N ASP A 25 6.65 -1.91 10.52
CA ASP A 25 6.90 -3.33 10.79
C ASP A 25 6.99 -4.14 9.49
N GLU A 26 6.09 -3.88 8.53
CA GLU A 26 6.12 -4.53 7.21
C GLU A 26 7.39 -4.19 6.41
N ILE A 27 7.85 -2.94 6.43
CA ILE A 27 9.08 -2.55 5.71
C ILE A 27 10.31 -3.22 6.35
N ILE A 28 10.38 -3.32 7.68
CA ILE A 28 11.47 -4.03 8.35
C ILE A 28 11.43 -5.53 8.00
N ALA A 29 10.25 -6.15 8.05
CA ALA A 29 10.08 -7.56 7.71
C ALA A 29 10.48 -7.85 6.26
N TRP A 30 10.02 -7.01 5.33
CA TRP A 30 10.37 -7.11 3.92
C TRP A 30 11.87 -6.94 3.67
N HIS A 31 12.50 -5.97 4.34
CA HIS A 31 13.94 -5.74 4.20
C HIS A 31 14.76 -6.93 4.71
N LYS A 32 14.39 -7.52 5.85
CA LYS A 32 15.04 -8.73 6.39
C LYS A 32 14.90 -9.92 5.44
N LYS A 33 13.68 -10.18 4.96
CA LYS A 33 13.42 -11.26 3.98
C LYS A 33 14.26 -11.08 2.71
N THR A 34 14.37 -9.84 2.22
CA THR A 34 15.14 -9.53 1.00
C THR A 34 16.63 -9.79 1.19
N GLN A 35 17.18 -9.52 2.39
CA GLN A 35 18.57 -9.86 2.72
C GLN A 35 18.79 -11.38 2.77
N GLU A 36 17.85 -12.13 3.35
CA GLU A 36 17.89 -13.61 3.40
C GLU A 36 17.84 -14.23 2.00
N ASP A 37 16.92 -13.76 1.14
CA ASP A 37 16.74 -14.28 -0.23
C ASP A 37 17.93 -13.97 -1.15
N THR A 38 18.66 -12.87 -0.89
CA THR A 38 19.77 -12.43 -1.75
C THR A 38 21.13 -12.99 -1.33
N SER A 39 21.22 -13.73 -0.21
CA SER A 39 22.49 -14.24 0.34
C SER A 39 23.59 -13.15 0.45
N MET A 40 23.20 -11.90 0.69
CA MET A 40 24.18 -10.82 0.88
C MET A 40 25.00 -11.11 2.14
N PRO A 41 26.34 -10.96 2.09
CA PRO A 41 27.18 -11.28 3.22
C PRO A 41 26.82 -10.40 4.41
N LEU A 42 26.57 -11.03 5.56
CA LEU A 42 26.52 -10.33 6.83
C LEU A 42 27.80 -9.50 6.98
N SER A 43 27.68 -8.26 7.45
CA SER A 43 28.83 -7.42 7.80
C SER A 43 29.79 -8.19 8.73
N PRO A 44 31.10 -7.88 8.74
CA PRO A 44 32.13 -8.64 9.47
C PRO A 44 31.88 -8.83 10.98
N ALA A 45 30.89 -8.14 11.55
CA ALA A 45 30.42 -8.29 12.94
C ALA A 45 29.27 -9.30 13.13
N GLY A 46 28.82 -10.03 12.09
CA GLY A 46 27.73 -11.00 12.19
C GLY A 46 26.36 -10.40 12.53
N GLN A 47 26.22 -9.08 12.42
CA GLN A 47 24.94 -8.38 12.59
C GLN A 47 24.35 -8.09 11.21
N PRO A 48 23.03 -8.32 11.02
CA PRO A 48 22.36 -7.85 9.81
C PRO A 48 22.54 -6.33 9.73
N GLU A 49 22.93 -5.82 8.56
CA GLU A 49 22.93 -4.38 8.32
C GLU A 49 21.51 -3.89 8.53
N ASN A 50 21.29 -3.20 9.65
CA ASN A 50 20.01 -2.60 9.93
C ASN A 50 19.85 -1.44 8.95
N MET A 51 18.72 -1.44 8.24
CA MET A 51 18.35 -0.32 7.38
C MET A 51 18.48 1.00 8.17
N ASP A 52 19.09 2.00 7.54
CA ASP A 52 19.30 3.29 8.17
C ASP A 52 17.98 3.87 8.69
N SER A 53 18.01 4.40 9.91
CA SER A 53 16.79 4.84 10.59
C SER A 53 16.12 6.02 9.88
N GLN A 54 16.88 6.91 9.26
CA GLN A 54 16.31 8.03 8.50
C GLN A 54 15.71 7.54 7.18
N GLN A 55 16.35 6.57 6.52
CA GLN A 55 15.81 5.92 5.34
C GLN A 55 14.49 5.19 5.64
N LEU A 56 14.41 4.45 6.75
CA LEU A 56 13.19 3.79 7.20
C LEU A 56 12.05 4.80 7.39
N VAL A 57 12.30 5.90 8.11
CA VAL A 57 11.28 6.94 8.36
C VAL A 57 10.80 7.55 7.04
N SER A 58 11.72 7.85 6.11
CA SER A 58 11.38 8.40 4.80
C SER A 58 10.51 7.46 3.98
N LEU A 59 10.84 6.15 3.94
CA LEU A 59 10.06 5.15 3.23
C LEU A 59 8.66 4.98 3.82
N VAL A 60 8.55 4.88 5.15
CA VAL A 60 7.26 4.81 5.85
C VAL A 60 6.43 6.05 5.53
N GLN A 61 6.99 7.25 5.65
CA GLN A 61 6.25 8.48 5.39
C GLN A 61 5.77 8.56 3.94
N LYS A 62 6.62 8.19 2.97
CA LYS A 62 6.23 8.14 1.55
C LYS A 62 5.09 7.15 1.30
N ALA A 63 5.15 5.96 1.90
CA ALA A 63 4.12 4.93 1.77
C ALA A 63 2.78 5.39 2.38
N VAL A 64 2.82 5.97 3.59
CA VAL A 64 1.63 6.50 4.27
C VAL A 64 0.99 7.62 3.44
N THR A 65 1.79 8.58 2.97
CA THR A 65 1.30 9.66 2.11
C THR A 65 0.64 9.10 0.84
N ALA A 66 1.24 8.09 0.20
CA ALA A 66 0.66 7.48 -0.99
C ALA A 66 -0.69 6.78 -0.70
N ILE A 67 -0.81 6.07 0.42
CA ILE A 67 -2.06 5.41 0.84
C ILE A 67 -3.12 6.45 1.17
N MET A 68 -2.78 7.46 1.97
CA MET A 68 -3.72 8.52 2.35
C MET A 68 -4.19 9.29 1.11
N THR A 69 -3.32 9.62 0.16
CA THR A 69 -3.74 10.28 -1.10
C THR A 69 -4.70 9.40 -1.90
N ARG A 70 -4.46 8.09 -2.00
CA ARG A 70 -5.41 7.16 -2.64
C ARG A 70 -6.75 7.11 -1.91
N LEU A 71 -6.73 7.06 -0.58
CA LEU A 71 -7.93 7.06 0.24
C LEU A 71 -8.78 8.33 0.03
N HIS A 72 -8.16 9.51 0.08
CA HIS A 72 -8.86 10.78 -0.14
C HIS A 72 -9.46 10.85 -1.55
N ASN A 73 -8.74 10.37 -2.57
CA ASN A 73 -9.23 10.25 -3.93
C ASN A 73 -10.49 9.36 -4.05
N LEU A 74 -10.60 8.30 -3.24
CA LEU A 74 -11.78 7.44 -3.19
C LEU A 74 -12.94 8.07 -2.40
N ALA A 75 -12.64 8.94 -1.44
CA ALA A 75 -13.61 9.63 -0.60
C ALA A 75 -14.29 10.82 -1.32
N GLN A 76 -13.63 11.38 -2.34
CA GLN A 76 -14.19 12.44 -3.19
C GLN A 76 -15.41 11.91 -3.98
N PHE A 77 -16.53 12.60 -3.81
CA PHE A 77 -17.76 12.34 -4.54
C PHE A 77 -18.53 13.66 -4.66
N GLU A 78 -18.51 14.21 -5.87
CA GLU A 78 -19.13 15.49 -6.24
C GLU A 78 -20.03 15.24 -7.46
N GLY A 79 -21.24 15.80 -7.45
CA GLY A 79 -22.12 15.79 -8.63
C GLY A 79 -22.57 14.42 -9.16
N GLY A 80 -22.45 13.34 -8.37
CA GLY A 80 -22.77 11.98 -8.82
C GLY A 80 -21.61 11.23 -9.47
N GLU A 81 -20.47 11.89 -9.68
CA GLU A 81 -19.27 11.27 -10.21
C GLU A 81 -18.35 10.78 -9.08
N SER A 82 -17.79 9.58 -9.28
CA SER A 82 -16.84 8.98 -8.34
C SER A 82 -15.74 8.25 -9.09
N LYS A 83 -14.50 8.33 -8.59
CA LYS A 83 -13.41 7.48 -9.08
C LYS A 83 -13.71 5.99 -8.91
N VAL A 84 -14.56 5.64 -7.95
CA VAL A 84 -15.01 4.26 -7.73
C VAL A 84 -15.73 3.71 -8.97
N ASN A 85 -16.58 4.50 -9.63
CA ASN A 85 -17.27 4.05 -10.84
C ASN A 85 -16.29 3.74 -11.97
N THR A 86 -15.30 4.61 -12.17
CA THR A 86 -14.22 4.40 -13.16
C THR A 86 -13.42 3.14 -12.84
N LEU A 87 -13.08 2.91 -11.56
CA LEU A 87 -12.34 1.72 -11.13
C LEU A 87 -13.16 0.44 -11.28
N VAL A 88 -14.46 0.47 -10.99
CA VAL A 88 -15.36 -0.67 -11.20
C VAL A 88 -15.47 -0.99 -12.70
N ALA A 89 -15.61 0.00 -13.56
CA ALA A 89 -15.62 -0.20 -15.00
C ALA A 89 -14.28 -0.81 -15.50
N ALA A 90 -13.15 -0.32 -14.99
CA ALA A 90 -11.83 -0.86 -15.33
C ALA A 90 -11.65 -2.29 -14.82
N ALA A 91 -12.13 -2.62 -13.62
CA ALA A 91 -12.03 -3.97 -13.05
C ALA A 91 -12.88 -5.00 -13.80
N ASN A 92 -13.99 -4.57 -14.41
CA ASN A 92 -14.86 -5.42 -15.24
C ASN A 92 -14.48 -5.42 -16.72
N SER A 93 -13.42 -4.73 -17.13
CA SER A 93 -13.05 -4.67 -18.54
C SER A 93 -12.39 -5.99 -18.98
N LEU A 94 -12.84 -6.55 -20.10
CA LEU A 94 -12.31 -7.82 -20.62
C LEU A 94 -10.81 -7.73 -20.92
N ASP A 95 -10.34 -6.57 -21.40
CA ASP A 95 -8.92 -6.32 -21.67
C ASP A 95 -8.06 -6.33 -20.40
N ASN A 96 -8.57 -5.82 -19.28
CA ASN A 96 -7.83 -5.90 -18.01
C ASN A 96 -7.90 -7.33 -17.42
N LEU A 97 -9.07 -7.97 -17.51
CA LEU A 97 -9.28 -9.32 -17.00
C LEU A 97 -8.40 -10.36 -17.73
N CYS A 98 -8.27 -10.26 -19.05
CA CYS A 98 -7.47 -11.23 -19.83
C CYS A 98 -5.95 -11.10 -19.61
N ARG A 99 -5.49 -9.99 -19.01
CA ARG A 99 -4.10 -9.76 -18.64
C ARG A 99 -3.77 -10.20 -17.21
N MET A 100 -4.77 -10.61 -16.43
CA MET A 100 -4.54 -11.16 -15.10
C MET A 100 -3.95 -12.56 -15.18
N ASP A 101 -3.20 -12.94 -14.14
CA ASP A 101 -2.67 -14.30 -14.01
C ASP A 101 -3.84 -15.31 -13.98
N PRO A 102 -3.84 -16.35 -14.85
CA PRO A 102 -4.90 -17.34 -14.90
C PRO A 102 -5.20 -18.03 -13.56
N ALA A 103 -4.23 -18.12 -12.64
CA ALA A 103 -4.45 -18.70 -11.31
C ALA A 103 -5.48 -17.92 -10.46
N TRP A 104 -5.84 -16.69 -10.84
CA TRP A 104 -6.89 -15.89 -10.21
C TRP A 104 -8.29 -16.19 -10.73
N HIS A 105 -8.41 -17.04 -11.76
CA HIS A 105 -9.68 -17.44 -12.37
C HIS A 105 -10.61 -16.27 -12.75
N PRO A 106 -10.15 -15.27 -13.53
CA PRO A 106 -10.93 -14.08 -13.89
C PRO A 106 -12.22 -14.34 -14.70
N TRP A 107 -12.47 -15.60 -15.08
CA TRP A 107 -13.62 -16.06 -15.83
C TRP A 107 -14.75 -16.67 -14.97
N LEU A 108 -14.53 -16.82 -13.65
CA LEU A 108 -15.53 -17.30 -12.69
C LEU A 108 -16.26 -16.12 -12.03
#